data_AF-A0AAU7JIP4-F1
#
_entry.id   AF-A0AAU7JIP4-F1
#
_cell.length_a   1.000
_cell.length_b   1.000
_cell.length_c   1.000
_cell.angle_alpha   90.00
_cell.angle_beta   90.00
_cell.angle_gamma   90.00
#
_symmetry.space_group_name_H-M   'P 1'
#
loop_
_entity.id
_entity.type
_entity.pdbx_description
1 polymer ?
#
loop_
_entity_poly.entity_id
_entity_poly.type
_entity_poly.pdbx_seq_one_letter_code
_entity_poly.pdbx_strand_id
1 'polypeptide(L)'
;MHRLNIRAAELSMMAAETSFASAITIAARAPILLGPQDAKAQAETHRMLAEKVEASIEGFVAAQVAFATFWAGAFFGAVREPADFAHGFADIATAATAPMSRRARANAKRLVKPAR
;
A
#
# COMPACT_ATOMS: atom_id res chain seq x y z
N MET A 1 25.38 -9.93 14.36
CA MET A 1 24.57 -9.83 13.13
C MET A 1 23.06 -10.04 13.37
N HIS A 2 22.65 -10.94 14.26
CA HIS A 2 21.23 -11.22 14.55
C HIS A 2 20.37 -10.00 14.97
N ARG A 3 20.95 -9.05 15.73
CA ARG A 3 20.25 -7.85 16.23
C ARG A 3 19.89 -6.82 15.14
N LEU A 4 20.64 -6.75 14.05
CA LEU A 4 20.36 -5.83 12.94
C LEU A 4 19.15 -6.30 12.13
N ASN A 5 19.04 -7.61 11.89
CA ASN A 5 17.90 -8.19 11.18
C ASN A 5 16.59 -8.04 11.97
N ILE A 6 16.64 -8.22 13.30
CA ILE A 6 15.48 -8.01 14.19
C ILE A 6 15.03 -6.54 14.14
N ARG A 7 15.96 -5.60 14.30
CA ARG A 7 15.64 -4.16 14.23
C ARG A 7 15.12 -3.73 12.86
N ALA A 8 15.67 -4.27 11.78
CA ALA A 8 15.19 -4.00 10.43
C ALA A 8 13.74 -4.49 10.25
N ALA A 9 13.43 -5.69 10.73
CA ALA A 9 12.07 -6.22 10.70
C ALA A 9 11.09 -5.38 11.56
N GLU A 10 11.49 -4.99 12.76
CA GLU A 10 10.71 -4.11 13.64
C GLU A 10 10.43 -2.75 12.99
N LEU A 11 11.44 -2.12 12.38
CA LEU A 11 11.31 -0.86 11.67
C LEU A 11 10.37 -0.97 10.47
N SER A 12 10.48 -2.05 9.69
CA SER A 12 9.57 -2.30 8.56
C SER A 12 8.13 -2.48 9.02
N MET A 13 7.91 -3.19 10.12
CA MET A 13 6.58 -3.40 10.70
C MET A 13 5.98 -2.09 11.22
N MET A 14 6.76 -1.31 11.98
CA MET A 14 6.35 0.02 12.46
C MET A 14 6.04 0.98 11.32
N ALA A 15 6.85 0.98 10.25
CA ALA A 15 6.62 1.82 9.07
C ALA A 15 5.32 1.42 8.35
N ALA A 16 5.05 0.12 8.22
CA ALA A 16 3.81 -0.38 7.64
C ALA A 16 2.59 0.02 8.48
N GLU A 17 2.61 -0.22 9.80
CA GLU A 17 1.52 0.18 10.71
C GLU A 17 1.24 1.68 10.66
N THR A 18 2.30 2.49 10.70
CA THR A 18 2.19 3.96 10.61
C THR A 18 1.60 4.39 9.26
N SER A 19 1.99 3.74 8.17
CA SER A 19 1.44 4.02 6.84
C SER A 19 -0.04 3.69 6.75
N PHE A 20 -0.50 2.58 7.35
CA PHE A 20 -1.93 2.25 7.39
C PHE A 20 -2.72 3.23 8.25
N ALA A 21 -2.25 3.52 9.46
CA ALA A 21 -2.92 4.44 10.38
C ALA A 21 -3.05 5.85 9.80
N SER A 22 -1.99 6.35 9.13
CA SER A 22 -2.02 7.66 8.46
C SER A 22 -2.97 7.67 7.27
N ALA A 23 -2.98 6.62 6.44
CA ALA A 23 -3.91 6.50 5.32
C ALA A 23 -5.37 6.51 5.78
N ILE A 24 -5.72 5.76 6.84
CA ILE A 24 -7.06 5.73 7.43
C ILE A 24 -7.45 7.11 7.97
N THR A 25 -6.52 7.79 8.65
CA THR A 25 -6.77 9.13 9.20
C THR A 25 -7.04 10.16 8.12
N ILE A 26 -6.23 10.15 7.05
CA ILE A 26 -6.41 11.03 5.89
C ILE A 26 -7.75 10.73 5.21
N ALA A 27 -8.08 9.45 5.01
CA ALA A 27 -9.37 9.01 4.49
C ALA A 27 -10.55 9.54 5.30
N ALA A 28 -10.50 9.40 6.63
CA ALA A 28 -11.54 9.87 7.53
C ALA A 28 -11.73 11.40 7.50
N ARG A 29 -10.66 12.15 7.23
CA ARG A 29 -10.70 13.62 7.17
C ARG A 29 -10.88 14.20 5.76
N ALA A 30 -10.76 13.38 4.71
CA ALA A 30 -10.87 13.84 3.33
C ALA A 30 -12.19 14.59 3.04
N PRO A 31 -13.38 14.17 3.52
CA PRO A 31 -14.61 14.92 3.29
C PRO A 31 -14.59 16.33 3.88
N ILE A 32 -13.95 16.52 5.04
CA ILE A 32 -13.83 17.83 5.70
C ILE A 32 -12.90 18.76 4.89
N LEU A 33 -11.84 18.21 4.30
CA LEU A 33 -10.87 18.95 3.50
C LEU A 33 -11.42 19.41 2.13
N LEU A 34 -12.48 18.76 1.63
CA LEU A 34 -13.05 19.00 0.30
C LEU A 34 -14.14 20.09 0.27
N GLY A 35 -14.47 20.69 1.42
CA GLY A 35 -15.45 21.78 1.54
C GLY A 35 -16.91 21.35 1.25
N PRO A 36 -17.84 22.31 1.09
CA PRO A 36 -19.20 22.02 0.69
C PRO A 36 -19.21 21.38 -0.71
N GLN A 37 -19.75 20.17 -0.80
CA GLN A 37 -19.81 19.39 -2.03
C GLN A 37 -21.28 19.23 -2.41
N ASP A 38 -21.62 19.34 -3.69
CA ASP A 38 -22.94 18.94 -4.17
C ASP A 38 -23.12 17.41 -4.01
N ALA A 39 -24.36 16.92 -4.12
CA ALA A 39 -24.67 15.50 -3.90
C ALA A 39 -23.88 14.57 -4.84
N LYS A 40 -23.53 15.04 -6.05
CA LYS A 40 -22.78 14.27 -7.05
C LYS A 40 -21.30 14.21 -6.69
N ALA A 41 -20.73 15.32 -6.23
CA ALA A 41 -19.35 15.43 -5.78
C ALA A 41 -19.12 14.66 -4.46
N GLN A 42 -20.10 14.64 -3.55
CA GLN A 42 -20.08 13.74 -2.39
C GLN A 42 -20.07 12.27 -2.80
N ALA A 43 -20.97 11.86 -3.70
CA ALA A 43 -21.03 10.48 -4.17
C ALA A 43 -19.73 10.03 -4.85
N GLU A 44 -19.12 10.88 -5.68
CA GLU A 44 -17.82 10.60 -6.30
C GLU A 44 -16.68 10.56 -5.25
N THR A 45 -16.72 11.42 -4.24
CA THR A 45 -15.76 11.40 -3.12
C THR A 45 -15.85 10.10 -2.34
N HIS A 46 -17.07 9.63 -2.03
CA HIS A 46 -17.30 8.35 -1.35
C HIS A 46 -16.83 7.18 -2.20
N ARG A 47 -17.11 7.20 -3.52
CA ARG A 47 -16.62 6.19 -4.45
C ARG A 47 -15.10 6.15 -4.49
N MET A 48 -14.45 7.30 -4.63
CA MET A 48 -12.99 7.41 -4.61
C MET A 48 -12.43 6.85 -3.30
N LEU A 49 -13.06 7.15 -2.16
CA LEU A 49 -12.62 6.64 -0.87
C LEU A 49 -12.74 5.11 -0.79
N ALA A 50 -13.87 4.55 -1.23
CA ALA A 50 -14.08 3.12 -1.29
C ALA A 50 -13.01 2.44 -2.19
N GLU A 51 -12.75 3.00 -3.37
CA GLU A 51 -11.71 2.51 -4.28
C GLU A 51 -10.31 2.53 -3.64
N LYS A 52 -10.00 3.56 -2.83
CA LYS A 52 -8.72 3.65 -2.09
C LYS A 52 -8.63 2.63 -0.96
N VAL A 53 -9.69 2.44 -0.18
CA VAL A 53 -9.73 1.46 0.91
C VAL A 53 -9.57 0.05 0.36
N GLU A 54 -10.29 -0.29 -0.71
CA GLU A 54 -10.16 -1.57 -1.39
C GLU A 54 -8.73 -1.80 -1.90
N ALA A 55 -8.10 -0.78 -2.51
CA ALA A 55 -6.71 -0.84 -2.93
C ALA A 55 -5.73 -1.11 -1.77
N SER A 56 -5.96 -0.47 -0.64
CA SER A 56 -5.14 -0.64 0.57
C SER A 56 -5.27 -2.05 1.13
N ILE A 57 -6.49 -2.61 1.15
CA ILE A 57 -6.73 -4.00 1.59
C ILE A 57 -6.04 -4.98 0.63
N GLU A 58 -6.20 -4.80 -0.68
CA GLU A 58 -5.54 -5.63 -1.70
C GLU A 58 -4.00 -5.55 -1.57
N GLY A 59 -3.48 -4.34 -1.35
CA GLY A 59 -2.05 -4.10 -1.12
C GLY A 59 -1.54 -4.76 0.14
N PHE A 60 -2.29 -4.67 1.25
CA PHE A 60 -1.96 -5.35 2.50
C PHE A 60 -1.87 -6.86 2.33
N VAL A 61 -2.88 -7.48 1.70
CA VAL A 61 -2.89 -8.92 1.46
C VAL A 61 -1.72 -9.33 0.57
N ALA A 62 -1.46 -8.60 -0.51
CA ALA A 62 -0.33 -8.87 -1.40
C ALA A 62 1.02 -8.74 -0.68
N ALA A 63 1.17 -7.73 0.18
CA ALA A 63 2.37 -7.54 1.00
C ALA A 63 2.58 -8.70 1.98
N GLN A 64 1.51 -9.16 2.65
CA GLN A 64 1.56 -10.29 3.57
C GLN A 64 1.98 -11.59 2.87
N VAL A 65 1.44 -11.83 1.66
CA VAL A 65 1.85 -12.98 0.83
C VAL A 65 3.32 -12.88 0.44
N ALA A 66 3.77 -11.73 -0.08
CA ALA A 66 5.17 -11.51 -0.46
C ALA A 66 6.11 -11.67 0.74
N PHE A 67 5.73 -11.16 1.91
CA PHE A 67 6.48 -11.28 3.15
C PHE A 67 6.61 -12.75 3.58
N ALA A 68 5.50 -13.50 3.56
CA ALA A 68 5.51 -14.92 3.88
C ALA A 68 6.39 -15.72 2.90
N THR A 69 6.30 -15.43 1.60
CA THR A 69 7.13 -16.06 0.57
C THR A 69 8.62 -15.75 0.78
N PHE A 70 8.97 -14.50 1.07
CA PHE A 70 10.34 -14.10 1.35
C PHE A 70 10.92 -14.85 2.55
N TRP A 71 10.20 -14.90 3.67
CA TRP A 71 10.69 -15.60 4.86
C TRP A 71 10.73 -17.11 4.73
N ALA A 72 9.77 -17.71 4.01
CA ALA A 72 9.85 -19.12 3.65
C ALA A 72 11.12 -19.39 2.82
N GLY A 73 11.38 -18.56 1.80
CA GLY A 73 12.61 -18.62 1.01
C GLY A 73 13.88 -18.46 1.86
N ALA A 74 13.88 -17.52 2.80
CA ALA A 74 15.00 -17.34 3.74
C ALA A 74 15.25 -18.58 4.59
N PHE A 75 14.19 -19.22 5.10
CA PHE A 75 14.30 -20.44 5.90
C PHE A 75 14.85 -21.64 5.09
N PHE A 76 14.46 -21.75 3.82
CA PHE A 76 14.95 -22.79 2.91
C PHE A 76 16.26 -22.43 2.19
N GLY A 77 16.93 -21.33 2.57
CA GLY A 77 18.27 -20.97 2.09
C GLY A 77 18.31 -20.25 0.74
N ALA A 78 17.19 -19.71 0.27
CA ALA A 78 17.13 -18.88 -0.93
C ALA A 78 17.72 -17.45 -0.71
N VAL A 79 17.83 -17.02 0.54
CA VAL A 79 18.44 -15.74 0.93
C VAL A 79 19.84 -16.04 1.47
N ARG A 80 20.87 -15.72 0.69
CA ARG A 80 22.26 -16.11 0.95
C ARG A 80 23.17 -14.91 1.13
N GLU A 81 22.84 -13.80 0.49
CA GLU A 81 23.61 -12.57 0.49
C GLU A 81 22.81 -11.39 1.04
N PRO A 82 23.46 -10.32 1.54
CA PRO A 82 22.76 -9.11 1.98
C PRO A 82 21.89 -8.47 0.89
N ALA A 83 22.27 -8.61 -0.38
CA ALA A 83 21.49 -8.11 -1.51
C ALA A 83 20.12 -8.78 -1.62
N ASP A 84 20.00 -10.07 -1.26
CA ASP A 84 18.75 -10.82 -1.32
C ASP A 84 17.70 -10.25 -0.34
N PHE A 85 18.15 -9.73 0.81
CA PHE A 85 17.27 -9.01 1.73
C PHE A 85 16.76 -7.71 1.11
N ALA A 86 17.64 -6.92 0.48
CA ALA A 86 17.24 -5.67 -0.16
C ALA A 86 16.22 -5.91 -1.28
N HIS A 87 16.41 -6.94 -2.10
CA HIS A 87 15.46 -7.34 -3.13
C HIS A 87 14.14 -7.82 -2.53
N GLY A 88 14.17 -8.69 -1.51
CA GLY A 88 12.96 -9.18 -0.85
C GLY A 88 12.11 -8.06 -0.25
N PHE A 89 12.74 -7.10 0.43
CA PHE A 89 12.02 -5.92 0.95
C PHE A 89 11.47 -5.02 -0.17
N ALA A 90 12.21 -4.86 -1.27
CA ALA A 90 11.72 -4.12 -2.43
C ALA A 90 10.50 -4.80 -3.07
N ASP A 91 10.48 -6.13 -3.13
CA ASP A 91 9.36 -6.91 -3.65
C ASP A 91 8.12 -6.80 -2.76
N ILE A 92 8.29 -6.86 -1.43
CA ILE A 92 7.21 -6.64 -0.47
C ILE A 92 6.63 -5.23 -0.62
N ALA A 93 7.49 -4.20 -0.71
CA ALA A 93 7.05 -2.82 -0.91
C ALA A 93 6.34 -2.63 -2.26
N THR A 94 6.82 -3.31 -3.31
CA THR A 94 6.19 -3.30 -4.63
C THR A 94 4.82 -3.96 -4.59
N ALA A 95 4.68 -5.11 -3.92
CA ALA A 95 3.41 -5.79 -3.73
C ALA A 95 2.41 -4.93 -2.95
N ALA A 96 2.87 -4.25 -1.89
CA ALA A 96 2.04 -3.36 -1.08
C ALA A 96 1.47 -2.18 -1.90
N THR A 97 2.26 -1.63 -2.82
CA THR A 97 1.94 -0.37 -3.51
C THR A 97 1.37 -0.55 -4.93
N ALA A 98 1.51 -1.74 -5.52
CA ALA A 98 1.06 -2.01 -6.88
C ALA A 98 -0.45 -1.80 -7.08
N PRO A 99 -1.37 -2.24 -6.19
CA PRO A 99 -2.80 -2.03 -6.37
C PRO A 99 -3.18 -0.54 -6.40
N MET A 100 -2.58 0.25 -5.51
CA MET A 100 -2.80 1.69 -5.44
C MET A 100 -2.27 2.38 -6.71
N SER A 101 -1.10 1.98 -7.19
CA SER A 101 -0.51 2.48 -8.45
C SER A 101 -1.36 2.15 -9.68
N ARG A 102 -1.94 0.94 -9.74
CA ARG A 102 -2.86 0.54 -10.82
C ARG A 102 -4.12 1.41 -10.83
N ARG A 103 -4.77 1.58 -9.68
CA ARG A 103 -5.98 2.41 -9.55
C ARG A 103 -5.70 3.89 -9.82
N ALA A 104 -4.58 4.43 -9.34
CA ALA A 104 -4.16 5.80 -9.64
C ALA A 104 -3.99 6.02 -11.16
N ARG A 105 -3.34 5.09 -11.86
CA ARG A 105 -3.20 5.16 -13.33
C ARG A 105 -4.54 5.03 -14.05
N ALA A 106 -5.41 4.12 -13.62
CA ALA A 106 -6.75 3.96 -14.20
C ALA A 106 -7.58 5.23 -14.03
N ASN A 107 -7.56 5.82 -12.84
CA ASN A 107 -8.27 7.06 -12.52
C ASN A 107 -7.70 8.25 -13.31
N ALA A 108 -6.38 8.38 -13.42
CA ALA A 108 -5.77 9.41 -14.27
C ALA A 108 -6.23 9.29 -15.73
N LYS A 109 -6.28 8.08 -16.30
CA LYS A 109 -6.81 7.85 -17.66
C LYS A 109 -8.28 8.23 -17.80
N ARG A 110 -9.11 7.95 -16.79
CA ARG A 110 -10.54 8.31 -16.77
C ARG A 110 -10.74 9.82 -16.74
N LEU A 111 -9.94 10.54 -15.96
CA LEU A 111 -10.04 12.00 -15.82
C LEU A 111 -9.48 12.75 -17.03
N VAL A 112 -8.53 12.17 -17.77
CA VAL A 112 -7.95 12.76 -18.99
C VAL A 112 -8.84 12.54 -20.23
N LYS A 113 -9.68 11.50 -20.26
CA LYS A 113 -10.72 11.37 -21.29
C LYS A 113 -11.97 12.13 -20.85
N PRO A 114 -12.37 13.24 -21.51
CA PRO A 114 -13.65 13.86 -21.22
C PRO A 114 -14.75 12.82 -21.49
N ALA A 115 -15.72 12.74 -20.57
CA ALA A 115 -16.98 12.06 -20.86
C ALA A 115 -17.56 12.69 -22.13
N ARG A 116 -17.63 11.92 -23.22
CA ARG A 116 -18.42 12.27 -24.40
C ARG A 116 -19.90 12.05 -24.09
#